data_AF-A0A3E1EU71-F1
#
_entry.id   AF-A0A3E1EU71-F1
#
_cell.length_a   1.000
_cell.length_b   1.000
_cell.length_c   1.000
_cell.angle_alpha   90.00
_cell.angle_beta   90.00
_cell.angle_gamma   90.00
#
_symmetry.space_group_name_H-M   'P 1'
#
loop_
_entity.id
_entity.type
_entity.pdbx_description
1 polymer ?
#
loop_
_entity_poly.entity_id
_entity_poly.type
_entity_poly.pdbx_seq_one_letter_code
_entity_poly.pdbx_strand_id
1 'polypeptide(L)'
;MKNRKTIYIAISTLVLGLLLGWMIFGSADKSSNSAEAHDHSEETIWTCSMHPQIRANEPGACPLCGMDLIPLSTDSNDDGNPLEIRMSPTAMQLASVQTSIVSKQKPIKEVRMNGKVKTDERNVFSQSSHIPGRIEKLTVNFTGEAVQRGQVLAYIYSPELVAAHGVSIFVVTD
;
A
#
# COMPACT_ATOMS: atom_id res chain seq x y z
N MET A 1 31.70 -18.57 47.68
CA MET A 1 31.16 -17.20 47.88
C MET A 1 32.28 -16.15 47.95
N LYS A 2 33.09 -15.94 46.89
CA LYS A 2 34.19 -14.94 46.92
C LYS A 2 34.46 -14.24 45.57
N ASN A 3 33.43 -14.12 44.73
CA ASN A 3 33.58 -13.67 43.32
C ASN A 3 32.99 -12.27 43.07
N ARG A 4 32.12 -11.79 43.97
CA ARG A 4 31.53 -10.44 43.85
C ARG A 4 32.57 -9.34 44.05
N LYS A 5 33.46 -9.49 45.04
CA LYS A 5 34.53 -8.51 45.31
C LYS A 5 35.55 -8.42 44.17
N THR A 6 35.90 -9.53 43.53
CA THR A 6 36.80 -9.53 42.36
C THR A 6 36.16 -8.91 41.12
N ILE A 7 34.85 -9.10 40.91
CA ILE A 7 34.11 -8.43 39.82
C ILE A 7 34.08 -6.92 40.03
N TYR A 8 33.83 -6.43 41.26
CA TYR A 8 33.81 -4.98 41.51
C TYR A 8 35.19 -4.33 41.34
N ILE A 9 36.27 -5.01 41.73
CA ILE A 9 37.64 -4.50 41.51
C ILE A 9 37.94 -4.41 40.01
N ALA A 10 37.59 -5.44 39.22
CA ALA A 10 37.81 -5.45 37.77
C ALA A 10 37.03 -4.35 37.03
N ILE A 11 35.78 -4.10 37.43
CA ILE A 11 34.96 -3.01 36.86
C ILE A 11 35.57 -1.66 37.23
N SER A 12 36.03 -1.47 38.48
CA SER A 12 36.63 -0.20 38.89
C SER A 12 37.91 0.11 38.11
N THR A 13 38.77 -0.89 37.87
CA THR A 13 40.02 -0.69 37.11
C THR A 13 39.75 -0.40 35.64
N LEU A 14 38.71 -0.99 35.05
CA LEU A 14 38.33 -0.76 33.66
C LEU A 14 37.75 0.64 33.46
N VAL A 15 36.87 1.08 34.36
CA VAL A 15 36.29 2.43 34.30
C VAL A 15 37.37 3.49 34.55
N LEU A 16 38.25 3.28 35.53
CA LEU A 16 39.33 4.22 35.82
C LEU A 16 40.31 4.33 34.64
N GLY A 17 40.64 3.22 33.97
CA GLY A 17 41.48 3.21 32.79
C GLY A 17 40.86 3.92 31.59
N LEU A 18 39.55 3.74 31.36
CA LEU A 18 38.84 4.39 30.25
C LEU A 18 38.69 5.90 30.49
N LEU A 19 38.47 6.32 31.74
CA LEU A 19 38.37 7.72 32.14
C LEU A 19 39.72 8.44 32.06
N LEU A 20 40.80 7.80 32.53
CA LEU A 20 42.17 8.31 32.36
C LEU A 20 42.59 8.35 30.88
N GLY A 21 42.19 7.36 30.08
CA GLY A 21 42.45 7.34 28.65
C GLY A 21 41.78 8.50 27.91
N TRP A 22 40.51 8.79 28.22
CA TRP A 22 39.80 9.92 27.63
C TRP A 22 40.37 11.27 28.09
N MET A 23 40.87 11.37 29.32
CA MET A 23 41.43 12.62 29.84
C MET A 23 42.82 12.95 29.26
N ILE A 24 43.65 11.96 28.96
CA ILE A 24 45.00 12.18 28.40
C ILE A 24 44.99 12.30 26.86
N PHE A 25 44.11 11.58 26.16
CA PHE A 25 44.03 11.61 24.69
C PHE A 25 42.81 12.36 24.11
N GLY A 26 41.87 12.83 24.94
CA GLY A 26 40.61 13.43 24.51
C GLY A 26 40.68 14.88 24.02
N SER A 27 41.87 15.46 23.91
CA SER A 27 42.08 16.78 23.32
C SER A 27 43.01 16.67 22.10
N ALA A 28 42.50 16.03 21.05
CA ALA A 28 43.09 16.07 19.72
C ALA A 28 41.97 16.31 18.70
N ASP A 29 41.56 17.58 18.58
CA ASP A 29 40.85 18.08 17.40
C ASP A 29 41.72 17.83 16.17
N LYS A 30 41.25 16.95 15.30
CA LYS A 30 41.84 16.68 13.99
C LYS A 30 40.96 17.34 12.95
N SER A 31 41.39 18.49 12.45
CA SER A 31 41.10 18.90 11.07
C SER A 31 42.34 19.56 10.49
N SER A 32 43.21 18.73 9.95
CA SER A 32 44.23 19.13 9.00
C SER A 32 43.60 19.10 7.61
N ASN A 33 43.37 20.26 7.02
CA ASN A 33 43.40 20.44 5.56
C ASN A 33 43.92 21.85 5.30
N SER A 34 45.18 21.92 4.90
CA SER A 34 45.74 23.07 4.22
C SER A 34 45.03 23.18 2.87
N ALA A 35 44.24 24.24 2.70
CA ALA A 35 43.81 24.73 1.40
C ALA A 35 44.40 26.13 1.25
N GLU A 36 45.29 26.29 0.27
CA GLU A 36 45.66 27.57 -0.31
C GLU A 36 44.46 28.53 -0.35
N ALA A 37 44.61 29.68 0.30
CA ALA A 37 43.69 30.80 0.17
C ALA A 37 43.84 31.40 -1.24
N HIS A 38 43.03 30.94 -2.18
CA HIS A 38 42.66 31.75 -3.31
C HIS A 38 41.67 32.80 -2.79
N ASP A 39 42.13 34.05 -2.76
CA ASP A 39 41.30 35.24 -2.59
C ASP A 39 40.34 35.30 -3.79
N HIS A 40 39.17 34.67 -3.63
CA HIS A 40 38.06 34.88 -4.55
C HIS A 40 37.48 36.25 -4.23
N SER A 41 38.09 37.30 -4.80
CA SER A 41 37.35 38.53 -5.02
C SER A 41 36.06 38.13 -5.72
N GLU A 42 34.92 38.42 -5.10
CA GLU A 42 33.59 38.16 -5.67
C GLU A 42 33.49 38.89 -7.02
N GLU A 43 33.86 38.21 -8.11
CA GLU A 43 33.65 38.71 -9.46
C GLU A 43 32.15 38.76 -9.68
N THR A 44 31.57 39.93 -9.41
CA THR A 44 30.16 40.19 -9.67
C THR A 44 29.97 40.14 -11.18
N ILE A 45 29.36 39.06 -11.66
CA ILE A 45 29.06 38.87 -13.09
C ILE A 45 27.81 39.69 -13.40
N TRP A 46 27.86 40.52 -14.44
CA TRP A 46 26.76 41.37 -14.89
C TRP A 46 26.05 40.75 -16.10
N THR A 47 24.71 40.81 -16.14
CA THR A 47 23.91 40.26 -17.24
C THR A 47 22.73 41.16 -17.62
N CYS A 48 22.20 40.99 -18.83
CA CYS A 48 21.06 41.76 -19.37
C CYS A 48 19.75 40.98 -19.21
N SER A 49 18.69 41.60 -18.67
CA SER A 49 17.38 40.95 -18.42
C SER A 49 16.73 40.34 -19.67
N MET A 50 17.03 40.87 -20.86
CA MET A 50 16.47 40.39 -22.13
C MET A 50 17.36 39.36 -22.83
N HIS A 51 18.67 39.35 -22.54
CA HIS A 51 19.66 38.48 -23.18
C HIS A 51 20.59 37.84 -22.12
N PRO A 52 20.14 36.81 -21.39
CA PRO A 52 20.89 36.20 -20.29
C PRO A 52 22.19 35.49 -20.70
N GLN A 53 22.41 35.33 -22.01
CA GLN A 53 23.61 34.71 -22.57
C GLN A 53 24.84 35.62 -22.51
N ILE A 54 24.64 36.93 -22.31
CA ILE A 54 25.72 37.90 -22.16
C ILE A 54 26.09 37.99 -20.69
N ARG A 55 27.34 37.66 -20.38
CA ARG A 55 27.95 37.75 -19.05
C ARG A 55 29.21 38.61 -19.17
N ALA A 56 29.25 39.73 -18.48
CA ALA A 56 30.40 40.63 -18.44
C ALA A 56 30.89 40.80 -16.99
N ASN A 57 32.17 41.05 -16.81
CA ASN A 57 32.76 41.22 -15.48
C ASN A 57 32.73 42.69 -15.02
N GLU A 58 32.20 43.60 -15.85
CA GLU A 58 32.12 45.04 -15.59
C GLU A 58 30.72 45.59 -15.88
N PRO A 59 30.28 46.65 -15.18
CA PRO A 59 29.04 47.35 -15.49
C PRO A 59 29.16 48.07 -16.84
N GLY A 60 28.14 47.96 -17.68
CA GLY A 60 28.12 48.59 -19.00
C GLY A 60 26.81 48.38 -19.75
N ALA A 61 26.74 48.84 -20.99
CA ALA A 61 25.57 48.64 -21.86
C ALA A 61 25.67 47.33 -22.65
N CYS A 62 24.55 46.61 -22.77
CA CYS A 62 24.47 45.35 -23.50
C CYS A 62 24.71 45.56 -25.01
N PRO A 63 25.66 44.86 -25.66
CA PRO A 63 26.00 45.06 -27.07
C PRO A 63 24.89 44.67 -28.07
N LEU A 64 23.87 43.92 -27.62
CA LEU A 64 22.75 43.51 -28.47
C LEU A 64 21.54 44.46 -28.40
N CYS A 65 21.29 45.09 -27.25
CA CYS A 65 20.07 45.86 -27.02
C CYS A 65 20.28 47.24 -26.42
N GLY A 66 21.51 47.60 -26.07
CA GLY A 66 21.89 48.92 -25.56
C GLY A 66 21.40 49.23 -24.14
N MET A 67 20.71 48.31 -23.47
CA MET A 67 20.26 48.48 -22.08
C MET A 67 21.38 48.15 -21.08
N ASP A 68 21.36 48.80 -19.92
CA ASP A 68 22.36 48.62 -18.87
C ASP A 68 22.36 47.18 -18.32
N LEU A 69 23.56 46.67 -18.05
CA LEU A 69 23.77 45.37 -17.41
C LEU A 69 23.48 45.48 -15.91
N ILE A 70 22.91 44.41 -15.35
CA ILE A 70 22.47 44.30 -13.95
C ILE A 70 23.33 43.22 -13.28
N PRO A 71 23.77 43.39 -12.01
CA PRO A 71 24.62 42.42 -11.35
C PRO A 71 23.82 41.14 -11.09
N LEU A 72 24.40 39.99 -11.45
CA LEU A 72 23.84 38.68 -11.19
C LEU A 72 24.22 38.29 -9.76
N SER A 73 23.28 38.43 -8.83
CA SER A 73 23.42 37.87 -7.49
C SER A 73 23.42 36.35 -7.60
N THR A 74 24.59 35.73 -7.53
CA THR A 74 24.66 34.33 -7.12
C THR A 74 24.40 34.31 -5.63
N ASP A 75 23.18 33.93 -5.22
CA ASP A 75 22.92 33.47 -3.86
C ASP A 75 23.64 32.12 -3.68
N SER A 76 24.96 32.15 -3.70
CA SER A 76 25.85 31.01 -3.48
C SER A 76 25.99 30.74 -1.98
N ASN A 77 24.86 30.38 -1.37
CA ASN A 77 24.83 29.60 -0.14
C ASN A 77 24.19 28.25 -0.48
N ASP A 78 24.77 27.53 -1.45
CA ASP A 78 24.35 26.19 -1.85
C ASP A 78 25.17 25.13 -1.09
N ASP A 79 25.11 25.20 0.24
CA ASP A 79 25.35 24.06 1.14
C ASP A 79 24.04 23.25 1.31
N GLY A 80 23.19 23.24 0.28
CA GLY A 80 21.88 22.63 0.27
C GLY A 80 21.94 21.13 -0.04
N ASN A 81 21.07 20.36 0.61
CA ASN A 81 20.86 18.96 0.23
C ASN A 81 20.36 18.90 -1.23
N PRO A 82 20.99 18.12 -2.13
CA PRO A 82 20.58 18.02 -3.54
C PRO A 82 19.17 17.49 -3.76
N LEU A 83 18.49 17.01 -2.70
CA LEU A 83 17.08 16.60 -2.74
C LEU A 83 16.08 17.73 -2.41
N GLU A 84 16.53 18.93 -2.05
CA GLU A 84 15.65 20.06 -1.73
C GLU A 84 15.53 21.04 -2.90
N ILE A 85 14.29 21.30 -3.33
CA ILE A 85 14.01 22.33 -4.34
C ILE A 85 13.56 23.59 -3.63
N ARG A 86 14.38 24.65 -3.70
CA ARG A 86 14.07 25.97 -3.16
C ARG A 86 13.38 26.82 -4.24
N MET A 87 12.32 27.52 -3.87
CA MET A 87 11.62 28.46 -4.75
C MET A 87 11.32 29.76 -4.01
N SER A 88 11.35 30.89 -4.73
CA SER A 88 10.94 32.17 -4.18
C SER A 88 9.40 32.23 -3.99
N PRO A 89 8.88 33.04 -3.07
CA PRO A 89 7.43 33.17 -2.85
C PRO A 89 6.66 33.58 -4.10
N THR A 90 7.25 34.45 -4.94
CA THR A 90 6.67 34.88 -6.21
C THR A 90 6.66 33.76 -7.24
N ALA A 91 7.71 32.93 -7.30
CA ALA A 91 7.74 31.76 -8.18
C ALA A 91 6.67 30.73 -7.78
N MET A 92 6.47 30.48 -6.48
CA MET A 92 5.39 29.59 -6.00
C MET A 92 4.01 30.11 -6.37
N GLN A 93 3.78 31.42 -6.29
CA GLN A 93 2.51 32.06 -6.64
C GLN A 93 2.23 31.97 -8.15
N LEU A 94 3.22 32.29 -8.99
CA LEU A 94 3.09 32.16 -10.44
C LEU A 94 2.87 30.70 -10.88
N ALA A 95 3.51 29.76 -10.19
CA ALA A 95 3.34 28.32 -10.43
C ALA A 95 2.03 27.76 -9.82
N SER A 96 1.24 28.57 -9.11
CA SER A 96 -0.04 28.17 -8.51
C SER A 96 0.04 26.90 -7.64
N VAL A 97 1.10 26.78 -6.85
CA VAL A 97 1.35 25.58 -6.04
C VAL A 97 0.28 25.43 -4.96
N GLN A 98 -0.39 24.28 -4.92
CA GLN A 98 -1.36 23.93 -3.89
C GLN A 98 -0.82 22.79 -3.02
N THR A 99 -1.00 22.92 -1.70
CA THR A 99 -0.59 21.88 -0.76
C THR A 99 -1.79 21.40 0.03
N SER A 100 -1.74 20.14 0.44
CA SER A 100 -2.71 19.55 1.36
C SER A 100 -1.98 18.72 2.39
N ILE A 101 -2.47 18.72 3.62
CA ILE A 101 -1.86 17.97 4.72
C ILE A 101 -2.16 16.48 4.51
N VAL A 102 -1.12 15.65 4.54
CA VAL A 102 -1.27 14.20 4.44
C VAL A 102 -1.96 13.65 5.70
N SER A 103 -2.97 12.81 5.52
CA SER A 103 -3.66 12.12 6.62
C SER A 103 -3.73 10.62 6.36
N LYS A 104 -3.66 9.83 7.44
CA LYS A 104 -3.89 8.38 7.38
C LYS A 104 -5.37 8.12 7.59
N GLN A 105 -6.07 7.66 6.57
CA GLN A 105 -7.47 7.25 6.66
C GLN A 105 -7.63 5.83 6.12
N LYS A 106 -8.61 5.09 6.65
CA LYS A 106 -8.97 3.76 6.14
C LYS A 106 -10.00 3.96 5.03
N PRO A 107 -9.62 3.79 3.75
CA PRO A 107 -10.54 4.04 2.65
C PRO A 107 -11.69 3.02 2.69
N ILE A 108 -12.92 3.51 2.59
CA ILE A 108 -14.09 2.65 2.40
C ILE A 108 -14.22 2.43 0.90
N LYS A 109 -14.07 1.18 0.46
CA LYS A 109 -14.27 0.78 -0.93
C LYS A 109 -15.56 -0.01 -1.02
N GLU A 110 -16.60 0.58 -1.60
CA GLU A 110 -17.82 -0.15 -1.95
C GLU A 110 -17.56 -0.95 -3.24
N VAL A 111 -17.75 -2.26 -3.18
CA VAL A 111 -17.66 -3.14 -4.36
C VAL A 111 -19.04 -3.73 -4.60
N ARG A 112 -19.61 -3.43 -5.76
CA ARG A 112 -20.90 -3.99 -6.18
C ARG A 112 -20.64 -5.29 -6.93
N MET A 113 -21.19 -6.40 -6.43
CA MET A 113 -21.14 -7.70 -7.10
C MET A 113 -22.54 -8.20 -7.42
N ASN A 114 -22.66 -8.93 -8.52
CA ASN A 114 -23.83 -9.68 -8.91
C ASN A 114 -23.72 -11.14 -8.42
N GLY A 115 -24.83 -11.71 -7.99
CA GLY A 115 -24.93 -13.11 -7.56
C GLY A 115 -26.03 -13.85 -8.31
N LYS A 116 -25.98 -15.19 -8.30
CA LYS A 116 -27.04 -16.06 -8.79
C LYS A 116 -27.63 -16.86 -7.63
N VAL A 117 -28.95 -17.07 -7.65
CA VAL A 117 -29.61 -17.97 -6.70
C VAL A 117 -29.46 -19.40 -7.21
N LYS A 118 -28.83 -20.27 -6.42
CA LYS A 118 -28.70 -21.71 -6.70
C LYS A 118 -29.58 -22.47 -5.72
N THR A 119 -30.26 -23.52 -6.19
CA THR A 119 -30.95 -24.45 -5.31
C THR A 119 -29.96 -25.15 -4.38
N ASP A 120 -30.38 -25.42 -3.14
CA ASP A 120 -29.57 -26.19 -2.19
C ASP A 120 -29.64 -27.68 -2.57
N GLU A 121 -28.56 -28.20 -3.16
CA GLU A 121 -28.45 -29.60 -3.60
C GLU A 121 -28.56 -30.60 -2.44
N ARG A 122 -28.44 -30.16 -1.17
CA ARG A 122 -28.61 -31.02 0.00
C ARG A 122 -30.06 -31.37 0.31
N ASN A 123 -31.00 -30.59 -0.22
CA ASN A 123 -32.44 -30.81 -0.02
C ASN A 123 -33.08 -31.55 -1.21
N VAL A 124 -32.25 -32.18 -2.06
CA VAL A 124 -32.71 -32.97 -3.21
C VAL A 124 -32.73 -34.43 -2.80
N PHE A 125 -33.94 -34.98 -2.65
CA PHE A 125 -34.16 -36.40 -2.40
C PHE A 125 -34.72 -37.07 -3.66
N SER A 126 -34.23 -38.28 -3.96
CA SER A 126 -34.76 -39.13 -5.02
C SER A 126 -35.48 -40.31 -4.40
N GLN A 127 -36.80 -40.35 -4.49
CA GLN A 127 -37.59 -41.48 -4.00
C GLN A 127 -37.76 -42.52 -5.12
N SER A 128 -36.97 -43.59 -5.06
CA SER A 128 -37.11 -44.74 -5.97
C SER A 128 -38.21 -45.69 -5.49
N SER A 129 -38.89 -46.37 -6.42
CA SER A 129 -39.78 -47.48 -6.07
C SER A 129 -38.94 -48.69 -5.64
N HIS A 130 -39.31 -49.30 -4.52
CA HIS A 130 -38.69 -50.55 -4.05
C HIS A 130 -39.12 -51.77 -4.86
N ILE A 131 -40.19 -51.64 -5.65
CA ILE A 131 -40.84 -52.75 -6.34
C ILE A 131 -41.00 -52.40 -7.81
N PRO A 132 -40.64 -53.30 -8.75
CA PRO A 132 -40.86 -53.07 -10.17
C PRO A 132 -42.36 -53.06 -10.49
N GLY A 133 -42.79 -52.10 -11.29
CA GLY A 133 -44.20 -51.95 -11.66
C GLY A 133 -44.44 -50.85 -12.68
N ARG A 134 -45.66 -50.81 -13.21
CA ARG A 134 -46.14 -49.74 -14.09
C ARG A 134 -46.79 -48.65 -13.26
N ILE A 135 -46.50 -47.38 -13.55
CA ILE A 135 -47.18 -46.25 -12.94
C ILE A 135 -48.64 -46.22 -13.42
N GLU A 136 -49.59 -46.26 -12.49
CA GLU A 136 -51.02 -46.19 -12.78
C GLU A 136 -51.51 -44.75 -12.75
N LYS A 137 -51.06 -43.97 -11.76
CA LYS A 137 -51.42 -42.55 -11.61
C LYS A 137 -50.27 -41.77 -10.97
N LEU A 138 -49.90 -40.65 -11.60
CA LEU A 138 -49.01 -39.64 -11.03
C LEU A 138 -49.86 -38.54 -10.40
N THR A 139 -49.66 -38.29 -9.09
CA THR A 139 -50.32 -37.19 -8.38
C THR A 139 -49.52 -35.90 -8.52
N VAL A 140 -48.19 -35.99 -8.51
CA VAL A 140 -47.26 -34.89 -8.75
C VAL A 140 -46.64 -35.08 -10.13
N ASN A 141 -46.88 -34.16 -11.06
CA ASN A 141 -46.57 -34.37 -12.47
C ASN A 141 -45.63 -33.31 -13.10
N PHE A 142 -45.15 -32.33 -12.33
CA PHE A 142 -44.16 -31.36 -12.81
C PHE A 142 -43.07 -31.04 -11.78
N THR A 143 -41.91 -30.60 -12.27
CA THR A 143 -40.78 -30.19 -11.43
C THR A 143 -41.03 -28.81 -10.84
N GLY A 144 -40.84 -28.67 -9.52
CA GLY A 144 -41.10 -27.42 -8.79
C GLY A 144 -42.49 -27.33 -8.16
N GLU A 145 -43.30 -28.39 -8.26
CA GLU A 145 -44.52 -28.52 -7.46
C GLU A 145 -44.17 -28.64 -5.97
N ALA A 146 -44.84 -27.86 -5.12
CA ALA A 146 -44.62 -27.91 -3.67
C ALA A 146 -45.27 -29.16 -3.08
N VAL A 147 -44.48 -29.99 -2.41
CA VAL A 147 -44.94 -31.23 -1.76
C VAL A 147 -44.75 -31.14 -0.25
N GLN A 148 -45.64 -31.81 0.50
CA GLN A 148 -45.54 -31.96 1.95
C GLN A 148 -45.10 -33.37 2.32
N ARG A 149 -44.44 -33.52 3.49
CA ARG A 149 -44.01 -34.82 4.00
C ARG A 149 -45.22 -35.77 4.13
N GLY A 150 -45.09 -36.98 3.59
CA GLY A 150 -46.18 -37.96 3.55
C GLY A 150 -47.21 -37.77 2.42
N GLN A 151 -47.03 -36.78 1.54
CA GLN A 151 -47.87 -36.62 0.34
C GLN A 151 -47.62 -37.77 -0.64
N VAL A 152 -48.70 -38.28 -1.24
CA VAL A 152 -48.63 -39.33 -2.26
C VAL A 152 -48.10 -38.74 -3.57
N LEU A 153 -47.00 -39.29 -4.06
CA LEU A 153 -46.36 -38.87 -5.31
C LEU A 153 -46.90 -39.64 -6.51
N ALA A 154 -47.00 -40.97 -6.39
CA ALA A 154 -47.48 -41.85 -7.47
C ALA A 154 -48.07 -43.16 -6.93
N TYR A 155 -48.94 -43.75 -7.75
CA TYR A 155 -49.49 -45.09 -7.57
C TYR A 155 -48.84 -46.04 -8.58
N ILE A 156 -48.29 -47.15 -8.08
CA ILE A 156 -47.57 -48.14 -8.88
C ILE A 156 -48.28 -49.49 -8.81
N TYR A 157 -48.55 -50.05 -9.98
CA TYR A 157 -49.07 -51.41 -10.16
C TYR A 157 -47.92 -52.39 -10.41
N SER A 158 -47.74 -53.38 -9.53
CA SER A 158 -46.74 -54.44 -9.69
C SER A 158 -47.39 -55.80 -9.96
N PRO A 159 -47.13 -56.43 -11.13
CA PRO A 159 -47.66 -57.76 -11.45
C PRO A 159 -47.21 -58.86 -10.48
N GLU A 160 -45.97 -58.76 -9.98
CA GLU A 160 -45.38 -59.77 -9.08
C GLU A 160 -46.06 -59.78 -7.71
N LEU A 161 -46.40 -58.60 -7.17
CA LEU A 161 -47.12 -58.49 -5.89
C LEU A 161 -48.55 -59.00 -5.98
N VAL A 162 -49.22 -58.77 -7.11
CA VAL A 162 -50.59 -59.25 -7.32
C VAL A 162 -50.62 -60.77 -7.29
N ALA A 163 -49.61 -61.43 -7.88
CA ALA A 163 -49.48 -62.88 -7.86
C ALA A 163 -49.14 -63.44 -6.47
N ALA A 164 -48.39 -62.71 -5.64
CA ALA A 164 -47.93 -63.18 -4.33
C ALA A 164 -48.89 -62.88 -3.16
N HIS A 165 -49.50 -61.70 -3.13
CA HIS A 165 -50.22 -61.17 -1.96
C HIS A 165 -51.60 -60.56 -2.28
N GLY A 166 -52.03 -60.55 -3.54
CA GLY A 166 -53.36 -60.06 -3.94
C GLY A 166 -53.59 -58.55 -3.81
N VAL A 167 -52.57 -57.76 -3.45
CA VAL A 167 -52.63 -56.29 -3.34
C VAL A 167 -51.89 -55.64 -4.51
N SER A 168 -52.54 -54.66 -5.16
CA SER A 168 -52.14 -54.14 -6.47
C SER A 168 -51.54 -52.74 -6.48
N ILE A 169 -51.63 -51.96 -5.39
CA ILE A 169 -51.31 -50.53 -5.41
C ILE A 169 -50.36 -50.19 -4.27
N PHE A 170 -49.15 -49.73 -4.63
CA PHE A 170 -48.18 -49.18 -3.68
C PHE A 170 -48.10 -47.65 -3.81
N VAL A 171 -47.99 -46.98 -2.66
CA VAL A 171 -47.95 -45.52 -2.54
C VAL A 171 -46.50 -45.11 -2.33
N VAL A 172 -45.99 -44.26 -3.22
CA VAL A 172 -44.68 -43.62 -3.03
C VAL A 172 -44.91 -42.31 -2.27
N THR A 173 -44.37 -42.22 -1.05
CA THR A 173 -44.41 -41.02 -0.20
C THR A 173 -43.01 -40.47 0.01
N ASP A 174 -42.93 -39.16 0.27
CA ASP A 174 -41.73 -38.46 0.78
C ASP A 174 -41.57 -38.59 2.31
#